data_AF-A0A0H4PE97-F1
#
_entry.id   AF-A0A0H4PE97-F1
#
_cell.length_a   1.000
_cell.length_b   1.000
_cell.length_c   1.000
_cell.angle_alpha   90.00
_cell.angle_beta   90.00
_cell.angle_gamma   90.00
#
_symmetry.space_group_name_H-M   'P 1'
#
loop_
_entity.id
_entity.type
_entity.pdbx_description
1 polymer ?
#
loop_
_entity_poly.entity_id
_entity_poly.type
_entity_poly.pdbx_seq_one_letter_code
_entity_poly.pdbx_strand_id
1 'polypeptide(L)' 'MNFKKIFGPFLSILGLGSLIYGAYLFLEPDKGDWKITTVSLVLGFVFFSSGLGLLKSIKDEG' A
#
# COMPACT_ATOMS: atom_id res chain seq x y z
N MET A 1 -1.43 -20.74 12.34
CA MET A 1 -0.37 -20.15 11.49
C MET A 1 0.02 -18.80 12.08
N ASN A 2 1.31 -18.47 12.17
CA ASN A 2 1.77 -17.25 12.82
C ASN A 2 1.20 -16.00 12.14
N PHE A 3 0.30 -15.28 12.83
CA PHE A 3 -0.38 -14.06 12.34
C PHE A 3 0.62 -13.03 11.82
N LYS A 4 1.79 -12.94 12.47
CA LYS A 4 2.94 -12.14 12.05
C LYS A 4 3.35 -12.41 10.59
N LYS A 5 3.34 -13.67 10.12
CA LYS A 5 3.82 -14.05 8.78
C LYS A 5 2.88 -13.65 7.63
N ILE A 6 1.60 -13.45 7.91
CA ILE A 6 0.58 -13.12 6.88
C ILE A 6 0.37 -11.61 6.78
N PHE A 7 0.59 -10.88 7.88
CA PHE A 7 0.22 -9.48 7.97
C PHE A 7 1.04 -8.56 7.04
N GLY A 8 2.36 -8.78 6.95
CA GLY A 8 3.24 -7.99 6.08
C GLY A 8 2.88 -8.12 4.59
N PRO A 9 2.84 -9.34 4.02
CA PRO A 9 2.45 -9.57 2.63
C PRO A 9 1.05 -9.06 2.31
N PHE A 10 0.10 -9.26 3.22
CA PHE A 10 -1.27 -8.76 3.06
C PHE A 10 -1.31 -7.23 2.98
N LEU A 11 -0.60 -6.54 3.89
CA LEU A 11 -0.52 -5.08 3.90
C LEU A 11 0.19 -4.51 2.67
N SER A 12 1.24 -5.18 2.17
CA SER A 12 1.90 -4.80 0.92
C SER A 12 0.98 -4.94 -0.30
N ILE A 13 0.21 -6.02 -0.41
CA ILE A 13 -0.74 -6.20 -1.53
C ILE A 13 -1.83 -5.12 -1.49
N LEU A 14 -2.35 -4.80 -0.30
CA LEU A 14 -3.31 -3.70 -0.11
C LEU A 14 -2.73 -2.33 -0.48
N GLY A 15 -1.49 -2.06 -0.05
CA GLY A 15 -0.78 -0.82 -0.38
C GLY A 15 -0.56 -0.68 -1.89
N LEU A 16 -0.14 -1.77 -2.55
CA LEU A 16 0.05 -1.80 -4.00
C LEU A 16 -1.26 -1.57 -4.75
N GLY A 17 -2.37 -2.17 -4.29
CA GLY A 17 -3.70 -1.93 -4.85
C GLY A 17 -4.14 -0.46 -4.75
N SER A 18 -3.90 0.18 -3.60
CA SER A 18 -4.21 1.61 -3.42
C SER A 18 -3.33 2.52 -4.29
N LEU A 19 -2.05 2.19 -4.47
CA LEU A 19 -1.14 2.90 -5.38
C LEU A 19 -1.61 2.83 -6.83
N ILE A 20 -2.01 1.64 -7.29
CA ILE A 20 -2.56 1.45 -8.65
C ILE A 20 -3.87 2.24 -8.81
N TYR A 21 -4.76 2.20 -7.82
CA TYR A 21 -6.00 2.96 -7.84
C TYR A 21 -5.74 4.48 -7.88
N GLY A 22 -4.81 4.97 -7.06
CA GLY A 22 -4.40 6.38 -7.09
C GLY A 22 -3.81 6.79 -8.45
N ALA A 23 -3.00 5.93 -9.07
CA ALA A 23 -2.48 6.18 -10.42
C ALA A 23 -3.59 6.20 -11.49
N TYR A 24 -4.59 5.33 -11.38
CA TYR A 24 -5.76 5.33 -12.26
C TYR A 24 -6.57 6.62 -12.11
N LEU A 25 -6.82 7.04 -10.86
CA LEU A 25 -7.55 8.27 -10.56
C LEU A 25 -6.81 9.53 -11.03
N PHE A 26 -5.46 9.50 -11.01
CA PHE A 26 -4.63 10.57 -11.56
C PHE A 26 -4.75 10.71 -13.08
N LEU A 27 -5.00 9.59 -13.77
CA LEU A 27 -5.14 9.55 -15.22
C LEU A 27 -6.53 9.99 -15.71
N GLU A 28 -7.52 10.07 -14.82
CA GLU A 28 -8.90 10.46 -15.14
C GLU A 28 -9.17 11.94 -14.74
N PRO A 29 -8.97 12.90 -15.65
CA PRO A 29 -9.05 14.35 -15.33
C PRO A 29 -10.45 14.82 -14.92
N ASP A 30 -11.51 14.14 -15.34
CA ASP A 30 -12.90 14.51 -15.03
C ASP A 30 -13.43 13.91 -13.71
N LYS A 31 -12.73 12.92 -13.13
CA LYS A 31 -13.15 12.21 -11.90
C LYS A 31 -12.15 12.30 -10.77
N GLY A 32 -10.89 12.61 -11.06
CA GLY A 32 -9.82 12.72 -10.07
C GLY A 32 -9.80 14.10 -9.42
N ASP A 33 -10.50 14.25 -8.29
CA ASP A 33 -10.15 15.35 -7.38
C ASP A 33 -8.69 15.16 -6.95
N TRP A 34 -7.85 16.14 -7.27
CA TRP A 34 -6.43 16.19 -6.91
C TRP A 34 -6.19 15.81 -5.43
N LYS A 35 -7.10 16.18 -4.54
CA LYS A 35 -7.03 15.85 -3.11
C LYS A 35 -7.15 14.36 -2.88
N ILE A 36 -8.14 13.72 -3.50
CA ILE A 36 -8.40 12.27 -3.36
C ILE A 36 -7.21 11.50 -3.92
N THR A 37 -6.73 11.87 -5.10
CA THR A 37 -5.60 11.22 -5.76
C THR A 37 -4.33 11.31 -4.91
N THR A 38 -4.02 12.49 -4.37
CA THR A 38 -2.85 12.71 -3.52
C THR A 38 -2.95 11.88 -2.24
N VAL A 39 -4.11 11.86 -1.59
CA VAL A 39 -4.31 11.06 -0.37
C VAL A 39 -4.18 9.58 -0.67
N SER A 40 -4.81 9.06 -1.73
CA SER A 40 -4.72 7.64 -2.10
C SER A 40 -3.28 7.20 -2.43
N LEU A 41 -2.51 8.04 -3.12
CA LEU A 41 -1.09 7.75 -3.41
C LEU A 41 -0.22 7.75 -2.16
N VAL A 42 -0.35 8.78 -1.31
CA VAL A 42 0.44 8.87 -0.06
C VAL A 42 0.07 7.73 0.89
N LEU A 43 -1.23 7.46 1.08
CA LEU A 43 -1.71 6.40 1.95
C LEU A 43 -1.28 5.02 1.43
N GLY A 44 -1.41 4.78 0.12
CA GLY A 44 -0.94 3.55 -0.53
C GLY A 44 0.56 3.35 -0.36
N PHE A 45 1.35 4.41 -0.53
CA PHE A 45 2.80 4.37 -0.31
C PHE A 45 3.17 4.07 1.14
N VAL A 46 2.52 4.72 2.12
CA VAL A 46 2.74 4.47 3.54
C VAL A 46 2.40 3.02 3.91
N PHE A 47 1.28 2.49 3.44
CA PHE A 47 0.91 1.09 3.68
C PHE A 47 1.84 0.10 2.98
N PHE A 48 2.27 0.40 1.75
CA PHE A 48 3.22 -0.44 1.03
C PHE A 48 4.58 -0.49 1.73
N SER A 49 5.11 0.67 2.13
CA SER A 49 6.37 0.80 2.88
C SER A 49 6.31 0.10 4.24
N SER A 50 5.19 0.26 4.96
CA SER A 50 4.95 -0.44 6.23
C SER A 50 4.85 -1.96 6.06
N GLY A 51 4.19 -2.43 4.99
CA GLY A 51 4.09 -3.85 4.64
C GLY A 51 5.46 -4.48 4.36
N LEU A 52 6.32 -3.79 3.62
CA LEU A 52 7.71 -4.22 3.38
C LEU A 52 8.54 -4.24 4.66
N GLY A 53 8.35 -3.26 5.56
CA GLY A 53 9.01 -3.23 6.86
C GLY A 53 8.65 -4.43 7.74
N LEU A 54 7.36 -4.78 7.79
CA LEU A 54 6.86 -5.97 8.49
C LEU A 54 7.41 -7.26 7.86
N LEU A 55 7.42 -7.34 6.52
CA LEU A 55 8.02 -8.45 5.77
C LEU A 55 9.49 -8.67 6.13
N LYS A 56 10.27 -7.59 6.26
CA LYS A 56 11.68 -7.65 6.69
C LYS A 56 11.82 -8.13 8.12
N SER A 57 11.01 -7.63 9.05
CA SER A 57 11.06 -8.04 10.46
C SER A 57 10.82 -9.54 10.66
N ILE A 58 9.94 -10.14 9.84
CA ILE A 58 9.67 -11.60 9.88
C ILE A 58 10.87 -12.42 9.38
N LYS A 59 11.64 -11.88 8.43
CA LYS A 59 12.81 -12.56 7.86
C LYS A 59 14.01 -12.53 8.82
N ASP A 60 14.08 -11.56 9.72
CA ASP A 60 15.15 -11.41 10.71
C ASP A 60 14.90 -12.23 12.00
N GLU A 61 13.65 -12.63 12.26
CA GLU A 61 13.27 -13.56 13.35
C GLU A 61 13.46 -15.06 12.96
N GLY A 62 14.16 -15.37 11.87
CA GLY A 62 14.23 -16.71 11.25
C GLY A 62 15.57 -17.41 11.35
#